data_AF-A0A4Q3G162-F1
#
_entry.id   AF-A0A4Q3G162-F1
#
_cell.length_a   1.000
_cell.length_b   1.000
_cell.length_c   1.000
_cell.angle_alpha   90.00
_cell.angle_beta   90.00
_cell.angle_gamma   90.00
#
_symmetry.space_group_name_H-M   'P 1'
#
loop_
_entity.id
_entity.type
_entity.pdbx_description
1 polymer ?
#
loop_
_entity_poly.entity_id
_entity_poly.type
_entity_poly.pdbx_seq_one_letter_code
_entity_poly.pdbx_strand_id
1 'polypeptide(L)'
;MQSRPLIELGVDGVLALPNDEFYRLPEEAVATFHLELLRKRFEDLKPKIAALQKLSAIQGVDEIVEIDDVVRLLFQHTAYKSYPFSLLEKHKFQAMTRWLQSLTAHDLSHIDASGCDSIDSWFELLDRETPLSVLHSTGTSGKLSIIPRDKQEMERFVRAT
;
A
#
# COMPACT_ATOMS: atom_id res chain seq x y z
N MET A 1 6.18 -27.44 21.51
CA MET A 1 6.61 -26.02 21.48
C MET A 1 5.52 -25.24 22.18
N GLN A 2 5.79 -24.60 23.32
CA GLN A 2 4.76 -23.82 24.01
C GLN A 2 4.33 -22.68 23.08
N SER A 3 3.06 -22.70 22.67
CA SER A 3 2.48 -21.80 21.68
C SER A 3 2.56 -20.36 22.18
N ARG A 4 3.59 -19.62 21.80
CA ARG A 4 3.54 -18.16 21.88
C ARG A 4 2.42 -17.69 20.94
N PRO A 5 1.48 -16.85 21.38
CA PRO A 5 0.49 -16.27 20.50
C PRO A 5 1.17 -15.61 19.30
N LEU A 6 0.69 -15.82 18.08
CA LEU A 6 1.24 -15.19 16.86
C LEU A 6 1.33 -13.65 17.00
N ILE A 7 0.42 -13.08 17.78
CA ILE A 7 0.38 -11.65 18.12
C ILE A 7 1.70 -11.20 18.79
N GLU A 8 2.30 -12.02 19.66
CA GLU A 8 3.57 -11.70 20.33
C GLU A 8 4.77 -11.76 19.38
N LEU A 9 4.72 -12.62 18.36
CA LEU A 9 5.75 -12.70 17.33
C LEU A 9 5.70 -11.48 16.39
N GLY A 10 4.51 -10.92 16.16
CA GLY A 10 4.29 -9.88 15.18
C GLY A 10 4.57 -10.35 13.74
N VAL A 11 4.44 -9.43 12.78
CA VAL A 11 4.56 -9.78 11.34
C VAL A 11 5.94 -10.29 10.99
N ASP A 12 7.01 -9.60 11.42
CA ASP A 12 8.37 -10.00 11.07
C ASP A 12 8.77 -11.32 11.72
N GLY A 13 8.30 -11.60 12.95
CA GLY A 13 8.52 -12.88 13.61
C GLY A 13 7.79 -14.03 12.92
N VAL A 14 6.55 -13.81 12.48
CA VAL A 14 5.77 -14.81 11.72
C VAL A 14 6.39 -15.08 10.35
N LEU A 15 6.84 -14.05 9.63
CA LEU A 15 7.51 -14.20 8.33
C LEU A 15 8.89 -14.86 8.42
N ALA A 16 9.51 -14.87 9.60
CA ALA A 16 10.80 -15.52 9.84
C ALA A 16 10.67 -17.01 10.23
N LEU A 17 9.46 -17.53 10.40
CA LEU A 17 9.24 -18.94 10.71
C LEU A 17 9.71 -19.85 9.56
N PRO A 18 10.29 -21.02 9.86
CA PRO A 18 10.51 -22.04 8.85
C PRO A 18 9.20 -22.40 8.13
N ASN A 19 9.25 -22.63 6.81
CA ASN A 19 8.05 -22.92 6.01
C ASN A 19 7.20 -24.06 6.58
N ASP A 20 7.83 -25.11 7.10
CA ASP A 20 7.12 -26.27 7.66
C ASP A 20 6.43 -25.95 9.00
N GLU A 21 6.90 -24.95 9.74
CA GLU A 21 6.23 -24.42 10.92
C GLU A 21 5.10 -23.47 10.51
N PHE A 22 5.38 -22.55 9.58
CA PHE A 22 4.43 -21.57 9.05
C PHE A 22 3.16 -22.24 8.48
N TYR A 23 3.31 -23.30 7.68
CA TYR A 23 2.16 -24.01 7.09
C TYR A 23 1.43 -24.93 8.07
N ARG A 24 1.97 -25.18 9.27
CA ARG A 24 1.32 -25.99 10.32
C ARG A 24 0.66 -25.14 11.40
N LEU A 25 0.66 -23.82 11.26
CA LEU A 25 -0.01 -22.93 12.20
C LEU A 25 -1.51 -23.28 12.31
N PRO A 26 -2.08 -23.38 13.52
CA PRO A 26 -3.50 -23.67 13.69
C PRO A 26 -4.38 -22.58 13.06
N GLU A 27 -5.45 -22.99 12.38
CA GLU A 27 -6.39 -22.08 11.70
C GLU A 27 -6.92 -20.97 12.63
N GLU A 28 -7.35 -21.34 13.84
CA GLU A 28 -7.89 -20.39 14.83
C GLU A 28 -6.86 -19.34 15.27
N ALA A 29 -5.61 -19.76 15.45
CA ALA A 29 -4.51 -18.85 15.80
C ALA A 29 -4.23 -17.86 14.65
N VAL A 30 -4.24 -18.36 13.41
CA VAL A 30 -4.07 -17.54 12.20
C VAL A 30 -5.22 -16.56 12.02
N ALA A 31 -6.47 -17.01 12.19
CA ALA A 31 -7.66 -16.16 12.06
C ALA A 31 -7.63 -15.00 13.07
N THR A 32 -7.29 -15.30 14.32
CA THR A 32 -7.15 -14.29 15.39
C THR A 32 -6.02 -13.30 15.06
N PHE A 33 -4.87 -13.81 14.61
CA PHE A 33 -3.74 -12.98 14.22
C PHE A 33 -4.08 -12.05 13.04
N HIS A 34 -4.79 -12.55 12.02
CA HIS A 34 -5.21 -11.74 10.87
C HIS A 34 -6.12 -10.60 11.29
N LEU A 35 -7.14 -10.86 12.11
CA LEU A 35 -8.07 -9.82 12.54
C LEU A 35 -7.38 -8.72 13.34
N GLU A 36 -6.54 -9.09 14.31
CA GLU A 36 -5.77 -8.13 15.12
C GLU A 36 -4.79 -7.32 14.25
N LEU A 37 -4.13 -7.97 13.30
CA LEU A 37 -3.23 -7.29 12.37
C LEU A 37 -3.99 -6.32 11.46
N LEU A 38 -5.16 -6.70 10.94
CA LEU A 38 -6.00 -5.86 10.09
C LEU A 38 -6.48 -4.62 10.85
N ARG A 39 -6.95 -4.78 12.09
CA ARG A 39 -7.33 -3.67 12.98
C ARG A 39 -6.18 -2.69 13.14
N LYS A 40 -5.02 -3.19 13.58
CA LYS A 40 -3.82 -2.37 13.77
C LYS A 40 -3.39 -1.66 12.47
N ARG A 41 -3.35 -2.38 11.35
CA ARG A 41 -2.97 -1.80 10.05
C ARG A 41 -3.95 -0.72 9.61
N PHE A 42 -5.25 -0.93 9.79
CA PHE A 42 -6.25 0.06 9.43
C PHE A 42 -6.11 1.33 10.29
N GLU A 43 -5.96 1.20 11.60
CA GLU A 43 -5.72 2.34 12.51
C GLU A 43 -4.44 3.11 12.16
N ASP A 44 -3.36 2.40 11.87
CA ASP A 44 -2.06 3.00 11.54
C ASP A 44 -2.08 3.72 10.18
N LEU A 45 -2.85 3.21 9.20
CA LEU A 45 -2.85 3.70 7.81
C LEU A 45 -3.97 4.68 7.48
N LYS A 46 -5.16 4.55 8.08
CA LYS A 46 -6.30 5.46 7.88
C LYS A 46 -5.92 6.94 8.00
N PRO A 47 -5.18 7.39 9.03
CA PRO A 47 -4.80 8.81 9.13
C PRO A 47 -3.68 9.25 8.17
N LYS A 48 -2.95 8.30 7.56
CA LYS A 48 -1.80 8.59 6.68
C LYS A 48 -2.17 8.56 5.20
N ILE A 49 -3.09 7.69 4.81
CA ILE A 49 -3.52 7.50 3.42
C ILE A 49 -4.84 8.24 3.22
N ALA A 50 -4.78 9.44 2.66
CA ALA A 50 -5.97 10.30 2.47
C ALA A 50 -7.09 9.60 1.67
N ALA A 51 -6.74 8.80 0.66
CA ALA A 51 -7.72 8.00 -0.09
C ALA A 51 -8.41 6.94 0.77
N LEU A 52 -7.69 6.32 1.72
CA LEU A 52 -8.27 5.33 2.64
C LEU A 52 -9.20 6.00 3.63
N GLN A 53 -8.79 7.14 4.21
CA GLN A 53 -9.65 7.93 5.08
C GLN A 53 -10.95 8.34 4.39
N LYS A 54 -10.85 8.80 3.14
CA LYS A 54 -12.01 9.20 2.35
C LYS A 54 -12.91 8.00 2.04
N LEU A 55 -12.34 6.87 1.61
CA LEU A 55 -13.10 5.67 1.30
C LEU A 55 -13.82 5.14 2.54
N SER A 56 -13.12 5.06 3.67
CA SER A 56 -13.68 4.58 4.93
C SER A 56 -14.86 5.44 5.39
N ALA A 57 -14.74 6.77 5.27
CA ALA A 57 -15.83 7.70 5.58
C ALA A 57 -17.04 7.53 4.64
N ILE A 58 -16.82 7.35 3.33
CA ILE A 58 -17.90 7.12 2.35
C ILE A 58 -18.61 5.79 2.62
N GLN A 59 -17.86 4.76 3.02
CA GLN A 59 -18.42 3.44 3.30
C GLN A 59 -18.97 3.33 4.73
N GLY A 60 -18.73 4.30 5.61
CA GLY A 60 -19.12 4.20 7.02
C GLY A 60 -18.40 3.06 7.74
N VAL A 61 -17.11 2.87 7.43
CA VAL A 61 -16.24 1.90 8.11
C VAL A 61 -15.27 2.69 8.99
N ASP A 62 -15.56 2.72 10.29
CA ASP A 62 -14.73 3.43 11.26
C ASP A 62 -13.73 2.55 11.99
N GLU A 63 -14.04 1.26 12.09
CA GLU A 63 -13.22 0.21 12.70
C GLU A 63 -13.38 -1.11 11.92
N ILE A 64 -12.48 -2.07 12.15
CA ILE A 64 -12.56 -3.43 11.60
C ILE A 64 -13.06 -4.36 12.71
N VAL A 65 -14.31 -4.81 12.62
CA VAL A 65 -14.89 -5.74 13.59
C VAL A 65 -14.61 -7.18 13.16
N GLU A 66 -14.73 -7.46 11.87
CA GLU A 66 -14.47 -8.77 11.25
C GLU A 66 -13.68 -8.64 9.95
N ILE A 67 -13.18 -9.77 9.42
CA ILE A 67 -12.36 -9.77 8.19
C ILE A 67 -13.14 -9.19 6.99
N ASP A 68 -14.45 -9.45 6.92
CA ASP A 68 -15.30 -9.05 5.80
C ASP A 68 -15.48 -7.52 5.68
N ASP A 69 -15.28 -6.76 6.76
CA ASP A 69 -15.30 -5.29 6.74
C ASP A 69 -14.26 -4.72 5.77
N VAL A 70 -13.14 -5.43 5.58
CA VAL A 70 -12.04 -5.03 4.69
C VAL A 70 -12.49 -4.97 3.24
N VAL A 71 -13.49 -5.76 2.82
CA VAL A 71 -13.98 -5.79 1.43
C VAL A 71 -14.40 -4.40 0.96
N ARG A 72 -15.01 -3.61 1.85
CA ARG A 72 -15.48 -2.24 1.57
C ARG A 72 -14.34 -1.23 1.48
N LEU A 73 -13.16 -1.58 1.98
CA LEU A 73 -11.96 -0.75 2.00
C LEU A 73 -11.00 -1.07 0.84
N LEU A 74 -11.29 -2.08 0.02
CA LEU A 74 -10.49 -2.42 -1.14
C LEU A 74 -10.62 -1.35 -2.24
N PHE A 75 -9.48 -0.81 -2.67
CA PHE A 75 -9.45 0.18 -3.73
C PHE A 75 -9.80 -0.46 -5.07
N GLN A 76 -10.78 0.13 -5.75
CA GLN A 76 -11.05 -0.20 -7.14
C GLN A 76 -9.82 0.13 -7.99
N HIS A 77 -9.55 -0.68 -9.01
CA HIS A 77 -8.44 -0.49 -9.94
C HIS A 77 -8.40 0.90 -10.60
N THR A 78 -9.54 1.61 -10.64
CA THR A 78 -9.66 2.98 -11.14
C THR A 78 -9.00 4.02 -10.22
N ALA A 79 -8.84 3.74 -8.93
CA ALA A 79 -8.19 4.63 -7.97
C ALA A 79 -6.74 4.93 -8.40
N TYR A 80 -6.00 3.91 -8.81
CA TYR A 80 -4.61 3.99 -9.28
C TYR A 80 -4.44 4.67 -10.64
N LYS A 81 -5.53 5.06 -11.29
CA LYS A 81 -5.57 5.82 -12.54
C LYS A 81 -6.52 7.01 -12.47
N SER A 82 -6.77 7.52 -11.27
CA SER A 82 -7.73 8.62 -11.03
C SER A 82 -7.16 10.01 -11.36
N TYR A 83 -5.84 10.12 -11.60
CA TYR A 83 -5.20 11.37 -12.04
C TYR A 83 -5.80 11.87 -13.37
N PRO A 84 -6.00 13.19 -13.57
CA PRO A 84 -6.39 13.70 -14.88
C PRO A 84 -5.34 13.37 -15.95
N PHE A 85 -5.77 12.80 -17.09
CA PHE A 85 -4.85 12.36 -18.14
C PHE A 85 -3.97 13.50 -18.69
N SER A 86 -4.52 14.72 -18.73
CA SER A 86 -3.82 15.93 -19.13
C SER A 86 -2.60 16.29 -18.28
N LEU A 87 -2.47 15.73 -17.06
CA LEU A 87 -1.27 15.93 -16.25
C LEU A 87 -0.06 15.21 -16.86
N LEU A 88 -0.25 14.01 -17.40
CA LEU A 88 0.82 13.29 -18.10
C LEU A 88 1.13 13.95 -19.44
N GLU A 89 0.12 14.27 -20.26
CA GLU A 89 0.33 14.92 -21.57
C GLU A 89 1.08 16.25 -21.50
N LYS A 90 0.94 16.97 -20.38
CA LYS A 90 1.54 18.31 -20.18
C LYS A 90 2.73 18.29 -19.22
N HIS A 91 3.27 17.10 -18.93
CA HIS A 91 4.42 16.88 -18.04
C HIS A 91 4.26 17.57 -16.67
N LYS A 92 3.04 17.57 -16.11
CA LYS A 92 2.72 18.19 -14.81
C LYS A 92 3.03 17.24 -13.66
N PHE A 93 4.28 16.80 -13.56
CA PHE A 93 4.69 15.79 -12.59
C PHE A 93 4.59 16.26 -11.14
N GLN A 94 4.75 17.55 -10.84
CA GLN A 94 4.44 18.08 -9.51
C GLN A 94 2.98 17.82 -9.10
N ALA A 95 2.03 17.93 -10.04
CA ALA A 95 0.63 17.62 -9.77
C ALA A 95 0.39 16.11 -9.66
N MET A 96 1.11 15.30 -10.44
CA MET A 96 1.12 13.84 -10.30
C MET A 96 1.65 13.39 -8.93
N THR A 97 2.71 14.01 -8.42
CA THR A 97 3.25 13.75 -7.06
C THR A 97 2.20 14.05 -5.98
N ARG A 98 1.53 15.20 -6.07
CA ARG A 98 0.43 15.53 -5.13
C ARG A 98 -0.73 14.55 -5.20
N TRP A 99 -1.07 14.07 -6.38
CA TRP A 99 -2.07 13.02 -6.54
C TRP A 99 -1.59 11.71 -5.88
N LEU A 100 -0.35 11.28 -6.17
CA LEU A 100 0.23 10.04 -5.65
C LEU A 100 0.32 10.06 -4.11
N GLN A 101 0.60 11.22 -3.51
CA GLN A 101 0.61 11.43 -2.06
C GLN A 101 -0.70 10.99 -1.39
N SER A 102 -1.85 11.11 -2.08
CA SER A 102 -3.13 10.68 -1.51
C SER A 102 -3.27 9.15 -1.40
N LEU A 103 -2.42 8.39 -2.09
CA LEU A 103 -2.46 6.93 -2.22
C LEU A 103 -1.35 6.21 -1.43
N THR A 104 -0.52 6.94 -0.71
CA THR A 104 0.60 6.38 0.07
C THR A 104 0.59 6.91 1.49
N ALA A 105 1.21 6.17 2.42
CA ALA A 105 1.46 6.61 3.78
C ALA A 105 2.74 7.47 3.91
N HIS A 106 3.55 7.52 2.85
CA HIS A 106 4.77 8.33 2.79
C HIS A 106 4.46 9.79 2.46
N ASP A 107 5.08 10.72 3.17
CA ASP A 107 4.95 12.13 2.84
C ASP A 107 5.78 12.48 1.60
N LEU A 108 5.12 12.99 0.56
CA LEU A 108 5.74 13.43 -0.69
C LEU A 108 5.77 14.96 -0.82
N SER A 109 5.39 15.70 0.23
CA SER A 109 5.22 17.16 0.17
C SER A 109 6.51 17.91 -0.14
N HIS A 110 7.65 17.31 0.20
CA HIS A 110 9.00 17.85 -0.02
C HIS A 110 9.56 17.57 -1.42
N ILE A 111 8.89 16.75 -2.23
CA ILE A 111 9.37 16.36 -3.55
C ILE A 111 9.08 17.46 -4.58
N ASP A 112 10.15 17.97 -5.19
CA ASP A 112 10.08 18.86 -6.35
C ASP A 112 10.26 18.07 -7.65
N ALA A 113 9.14 17.80 -8.32
CA ALA A 113 9.05 17.14 -9.61
C ALA A 113 8.78 18.14 -10.76
N SER A 114 9.00 19.44 -10.56
CA SER A 114 8.79 20.45 -11.60
C SER A 114 9.80 20.36 -12.74
N GLY A 115 10.99 19.80 -12.48
CA GLY A 115 12.04 19.56 -13.46
C GLY A 115 11.92 18.26 -14.26
N CYS A 116 10.97 17.37 -13.91
CA CYS A 116 10.76 16.13 -14.66
C CYS A 116 10.09 16.43 -16.01
N ASP A 117 10.61 15.81 -17.06
CA ASP A 117 10.16 15.96 -18.45
C ASP A 117 9.52 14.69 -19.02
N SER A 118 9.57 13.59 -18.27
CA SER A 118 9.06 12.28 -18.68
C SER A 118 8.58 11.50 -17.45
N ILE A 119 7.80 10.44 -17.71
CA ILE A 119 7.33 9.56 -16.64
C ILE A 119 8.51 8.81 -15.99
N ASP A 120 9.51 8.47 -16.79
CA ASP A 120 10.71 7.77 -16.33
C ASP A 120 11.53 8.68 -15.40
N SER A 121 11.79 9.93 -15.79
CA SER A 121 12.52 10.88 -14.92
C SER A 121 11.75 11.22 -13.63
N TRP A 122 10.42 11.15 -13.66
CA TRP A 122 9.59 11.26 -12.45
C TRP A 122 9.66 10.02 -11.56
N PHE A 123 9.64 8.81 -12.12
CA PHE A 123 9.81 7.59 -11.34
C PHE A 123 11.22 7.47 -10.74
N GLU A 124 12.26 7.83 -11.48
CA GLU A 124 13.63 7.89 -10.97
C GLU A 124 13.79 8.90 -9.83
N LEU A 125 13.13 10.06 -9.92
CA LEU A 125 13.09 11.04 -8.84
C LEU A 125 12.43 10.44 -7.58
N LEU A 126 11.25 9.84 -7.72
CA LEU A 126 10.53 9.25 -6.59
C LEU A 126 11.32 8.10 -5.97
N ASP A 127 11.93 7.24 -6.79
CA ASP A 127 12.75 6.14 -6.29
C ASP A 127 13.97 6.67 -5.52
N ARG A 128 14.66 7.69 -6.05
CA ARG A 128 15.86 8.24 -5.40
C ARG A 128 15.55 8.96 -4.09
N GLU A 129 14.49 9.76 -4.04
CA GLU A 129 14.23 10.70 -2.94
C GLU A 129 13.25 10.15 -1.90
N THR A 130 12.62 8.99 -2.13
CA THR A 130 11.59 8.44 -1.23
C THR A 130 11.75 6.94 -0.99
N PRO A 131 11.09 6.38 0.05
CA PRO A 131 11.01 4.94 0.24
C PRO A 131 10.14 4.20 -0.78
N LEU A 132 9.58 4.90 -1.78
CA LEU A 132 8.72 4.29 -2.79
C LEU A 132 9.51 3.64 -3.92
N SER A 133 9.04 2.48 -4.38
CA SER A 133 9.38 1.89 -5.67
C SER A 133 8.10 1.79 -6.49
N VAL A 134 7.85 2.81 -7.31
CA VAL A 134 6.59 2.94 -8.04
C VAL A 134 6.46 1.82 -9.09
N LEU A 135 5.34 1.09 -9.03
CA LEU A 135 4.97 0.13 -10.05
C LEU A 135 3.93 0.76 -10.98
N HIS A 136 4.03 0.46 -12.27
CA HIS A 136 2.95 0.77 -13.20
C HIS A 136 2.56 -0.44 -14.05
N SER A 137 1.32 -0.45 -14.51
CA SER A 137 0.86 -1.39 -15.53
C SER A 137 0.24 -0.66 -16.70
N THR A 138 0.46 -1.20 -17.90
CA THR A 138 -0.16 -0.72 -19.12
C THR A 138 -1.57 -1.31 -19.21
N GLY A 139 -2.59 -0.49 -18.97
CA GLY A 139 -3.98 -0.90 -19.17
C GLY A 139 -4.36 -0.93 -20.65
N THR A 140 -5.36 -1.76 -21.00
CA THR A 140 -5.98 -1.78 -22.35
C THR A 140 -6.68 -0.46 -22.71
N SER A 141 -6.98 0.37 -21.71
CA SER A 141 -7.58 1.70 -21.88
C SER A 141 -6.59 2.81 -22.23
N GLY A 142 -5.31 2.47 -22.45
CA GLY A 142 -4.24 3.45 -22.76
C GLY A 142 -3.78 4.32 -21.59
N LYS A 143 -4.36 4.13 -20.39
CA LYS A 143 -4.00 4.87 -19.18
C LYS A 143 -3.29 3.96 -18.19
N LEU A 144 -2.13 4.42 -17.72
CA LEU A 144 -1.31 3.69 -16.75
C LEU A 144 -2.04 3.63 -15.40
N SER A 145 -2.03 2.45 -14.79
CA SER A 145 -2.25 2.35 -13.35
C SER A 145 -0.91 2.58 -12.67
N ILE A 146 -0.83 3.49 -11.70
CA ILE A 146 0.39 3.82 -10.97
C ILE A 146 0.17 3.49 -9.49
N ILE A 147 1.03 2.64 -8.92
CA ILE A 147 0.89 2.08 -7.58
C ILE A 147 2.14 2.45 -6.76
N PRO A 148 2.00 3.20 -5.65
CA PRO A 148 3.11 3.56 -4.79
C PRO A 148 3.47 2.40 -3.86
N ARG A 149 4.28 1.44 -4.34
CA ARG A 149 4.77 0.36 -3.47
C ARG A 149 5.93 0.84 -2.61
N ASP A 150 6.04 0.28 -1.42
CA ASP A 150 7.15 0.53 -0.51
C ASP A 150 8.34 -0.41 -0.79
N LYS A 151 9.57 0.11 -0.75
CA LYS A 151 10.80 -0.66 -0.98
C LYS A 151 11.01 -1.77 0.05
N GLN A 152 10.73 -1.51 1.33
CA GLN A 152 10.87 -2.50 2.40
C GLN A 152 9.83 -3.63 2.25
N GLU A 153 8.60 -3.31 1.84
CA GLU A 153 7.58 -4.33 1.56
C GLU A 153 7.98 -5.23 0.39
N MET A 154 8.63 -4.67 -0.64
CA MET A 154 9.15 -5.44 -1.76
C MET A 154 10.24 -6.43 -1.33
N GLU A 155 11.16 -6.01 -0.45
CA GLU A 155 12.21 -6.90 0.09
C GLU A 155 11.62 -8.09 0.86
N ARG A 156 10.52 -7.89 1.60
CA ARG A 156 9.82 -8.97 2.31
C ARG A 156 9.24 -10.01 1.35
N PHE A 157 8.70 -9.59 0.20
CA PHE A 157 8.14 -10.51 -0.81
C PHE A 157 9.21 -11.40 -1.46
N VAL A 158 10.38 -10.84 -1.77
CA VAL A 158 11.48 -11.58 -2.43
C VAL A 158 12.08 -12.65 -1.52
N ARG A 159 12.09 -12.43 -0.20
CA ARG A 159 12.65 -13.41 0.77
C ARG A 159 11.74 -14.59 1.08
N ALA A 160 10.45 -14.50 0.72
CA ALA A 160 9.46 -15.54 0.98
C ALA A 160 9.29 -16.54 -0.20
N THR A 161 10.10 -16.42 -1.26
CA THR A 161 10.12 -17.32 -2.43
C THR A 161 11.43 -18.09 -2.48
#